data_AF-W5QJZ6-F1
#
_entry.id   AF-W5QJZ6-F1
#
_cell.length_a   1.000
_cell.length_b   1.000
_cell.length_c   1.000
_cell.angle_alpha   90.00
_cell.angle_beta   90.00
_cell.angle_gamma   90.00
#
_symmetry.space_group_name_H-M   'P 1'
#
loop_
_entity.id
_entity.type
_entity.pdbx_description
1 polymer ?
#
loop_
_entity_poly.entity_id
_entity_poly.type
_entity_poly.pdbx_seq_one_letter_code
_entity_poly.pdbx_strand_id
1 'polypeptide(L)'
;MRSMQRYHQQTNGWSDIGYSFVAGSDGNLYEGRGWNWVGAHTYGYNSRGYGVSFIGDYTSTLPVTSAMNMVRYDFTSCAVNGGRLSSSYSLYGHRQATSTDCPGNAFYRQIQTWERYQSYLP
;
A
#
# COMPACT_ATOMS: atom_id res chain seq x y z
N MET A 1 -7.11 -7.66 9.51
CA MET A 1 -7.48 -8.24 8.20
C MET A 1 -8.98 -8.52 8.06
N ARG A 2 -9.55 -9.54 8.71
CA ARG A 2 -10.95 -9.99 8.48
C ARG A 2 -12.01 -8.89 8.63
N SER A 3 -11.86 -7.98 9.60
CA SER A 3 -12.80 -6.86 9.76
C SER A 3 -12.81 -5.93 8.53
N MET A 4 -11.64 -5.52 8.04
CA MET A 4 -11.52 -4.68 6.83
C MET A 4 -12.07 -5.38 5.59
N GLN A 5 -11.77 -6.67 5.41
CA GLN A 5 -12.30 -7.45 4.29
C GLN A 5 -13.83 -7.54 4.35
N ARG A 6 -14.40 -7.86 5.52
CA ARG A 6 -15.86 -7.90 5.71
C ARG A 6 -16.51 -6.57 5.38
N TYR A 7 -15.94 -5.46 5.86
CA TYR A 7 -16.46 -4.13 5.55
C TYR A 7 -16.43 -3.84 4.04
N HIS A 8 -15.31 -4.13 3.37
CA HIS A 8 -15.21 -3.95 1.92
C HIS A 8 -16.20 -4.82 1.14
N GLN A 9 -16.41 -6.06 1.55
CA GLN A 9 -17.34 -6.97 0.85
C GLN A 9 -18.80 -6.64 1.13
N GLN A 10 -19.17 -6.48 2.39
CA GLN A 10 -20.57 -6.37 2.81
C GLN A 10 -21.10 -4.94 2.72
N THR A 11 -20.25 -3.94 3.01
CA THR A 11 -20.66 -2.53 2.98
C THR A 11 -20.39 -1.89 1.63
N ASN A 12 -19.19 -2.09 1.07
CA ASN A 12 -18.84 -1.46 -0.21
C ASN A 12 -19.23 -2.31 -1.44
N GLY A 13 -19.69 -3.55 -1.24
CA GLY A 13 -20.06 -4.46 -2.32
C GLY A 13 -18.86 -4.95 -3.17
N TRP A 14 -17.64 -4.87 -2.65
CA TRP A 14 -16.45 -5.30 -3.37
C TRP A 14 -16.28 -6.82 -3.32
N SER A 15 -15.58 -7.39 -4.30
CA SER A 15 -15.29 -8.83 -4.32
C SER A 15 -14.38 -9.29 -3.17
N ASP A 16 -13.52 -8.39 -2.68
CA ASP A 16 -12.52 -8.66 -1.63
C ASP A 16 -12.02 -7.35 -1.00
N ILE A 17 -11.16 -7.44 0.01
CA ILE A 17 -10.40 -6.31 0.57
C ILE A 17 -9.75 -5.49 -0.56
N GLY A 18 -9.78 -4.16 -0.48
CA GLY A 18 -9.33 -3.33 -1.60
C GLY A 18 -7.82 -3.38 -1.88
N TYR A 19 -7.01 -3.70 -0.87
CA TYR A 19 -5.54 -3.64 -0.96
C TYR A 19 -4.95 -4.95 -1.51
N SER A 20 -3.82 -4.84 -2.21
CA SER A 20 -3.03 -6.02 -2.62
C SER A 20 -2.36 -6.66 -1.41
N PHE A 21 -1.76 -5.84 -0.53
CA PHE A 21 -1.11 -6.28 0.70
C PHE A 21 -1.40 -5.32 1.84
N VAL A 22 -1.25 -5.80 3.07
CA VAL A 22 -1.47 -5.01 4.29
C VAL A 22 -0.35 -5.27 5.30
N ALA A 23 0.38 -4.23 5.70
CA ALA A 23 1.43 -4.29 6.70
C ALA A 23 0.86 -4.04 8.11
N GLY A 24 1.09 -4.97 9.02
CA GLY A 24 0.74 -4.84 10.43
C GLY A 24 1.91 -4.36 11.28
N SER A 25 1.61 -3.74 12.43
CA SER A 25 2.60 -3.33 13.43
C SER A 25 3.23 -4.51 14.18
N ASP A 26 2.67 -5.70 14.00
CA ASP A 26 3.14 -6.98 14.52
C ASP A 26 4.28 -7.59 13.69
N GLY A 27 4.76 -6.88 12.67
CA GLY A 27 5.88 -7.31 11.82
C GLY A 27 5.50 -8.27 10.71
N ASN A 28 4.20 -8.45 10.44
CA ASN A 28 3.71 -9.31 9.37
C ASN A 28 3.20 -8.48 8.18
N LEU A 29 3.47 -8.97 6.97
CA LEU A 29 2.81 -8.53 5.75
C LEU A 29 1.73 -9.55 5.39
N TYR A 30 0.49 -9.09 5.37
CA TYR A 30 -0.67 -9.91 5.08
C TYR A 30 -1.06 -9.79 3.61
N GLU A 31 -1.30 -10.93 2.96
CA GLU A 31 -1.88 -10.95 1.62
C GLU A 31 -3.34 -10.50 1.67
N GLY A 32 -3.67 -9.51 0.84
CA GLY A 32 -5.05 -9.15 0.49
C GLY A 32 -5.41 -9.78 -0.84
N ARG A 33 -5.60 -8.96 -1.87
CA ARG A 33 -5.80 -9.48 -3.25
C ARG A 33 -4.53 -10.09 -3.87
N GLY A 34 -3.37 -9.77 -3.31
CA GLY A 34 -2.09 -10.31 -3.74
C GLY A 34 -1.66 -9.84 -5.13
N TRP A 35 -0.86 -10.67 -5.80
CA TRP A 35 -0.17 -10.33 -7.04
C TRP A 35 -1.01 -10.50 -8.31
N ASN A 36 -2.01 -11.38 -8.28
CA ASN A 36 -2.66 -11.90 -9.48
C ASN A 36 -4.04 -11.27 -9.74
N TRP A 37 -4.51 -10.40 -8.84
CA TRP A 37 -5.85 -9.82 -8.91
C TRP A 37 -5.83 -8.30 -8.81
N VAL A 38 -6.70 -7.66 -9.58
CA VAL A 38 -6.87 -6.20 -9.60
C VAL A 38 -7.38 -5.70 -8.25
N GLY A 39 -6.75 -4.62 -7.75
CA GLY A 39 -7.10 -3.91 -6.53
C GLY A 39 -8.45 -3.20 -6.57
N ALA A 40 -8.87 -2.69 -5.41
CA ALA A 40 -9.90 -1.64 -5.30
C ALA A 40 -9.44 -0.51 -4.36
N HIS A 41 -8.12 -0.31 -4.25
CA HIS A 41 -7.49 0.62 -3.31
C HIS A 41 -7.36 2.04 -3.86
N THR A 42 -7.20 2.23 -5.18
CA THR A 42 -6.91 3.53 -5.78
C THR A 42 -7.55 3.65 -7.16
N TYR A 43 -8.60 4.46 -7.25
CA TYR A 43 -9.30 4.72 -8.51
C TYR A 43 -8.32 5.22 -9.59
N GLY A 44 -8.44 4.70 -10.82
CA GLY A 44 -7.51 4.98 -11.93
C GLY A 44 -6.19 4.20 -11.91
N TYR A 45 -5.80 3.60 -10.78
CA TYR A 45 -4.50 2.91 -10.61
C TYR A 45 -4.61 1.44 -10.17
N ASN A 46 -5.81 0.95 -9.83
CA ASN A 46 -6.05 -0.43 -9.38
C ASN A 46 -5.47 -1.52 -10.28
N SER A 47 -5.42 -1.29 -11.61
CA SER A 47 -4.90 -2.24 -12.59
C SER A 47 -3.47 -1.94 -13.05
N ARG A 48 -2.84 -0.90 -12.48
CA ARG A 48 -1.51 -0.40 -12.89
C ARG A 48 -0.43 -0.65 -11.83
N GLY A 49 -0.82 -0.98 -10.61
CA GLY A 49 0.13 -1.19 -9.52
C GLY A 49 -0.50 -1.94 -8.34
N TYR A 50 0.32 -2.14 -7.32
CA TYR A 50 -0.05 -2.87 -6.11
C TYR A 50 -0.22 -1.92 -4.93
N GLY A 51 -1.37 -1.99 -4.26
CA GLY A 51 -1.64 -1.18 -3.07
C GLY A 51 -1.20 -1.89 -1.80
N VAL A 52 -0.29 -1.27 -1.04
CA VAL A 52 0.13 -1.72 0.30
C VAL A 52 -0.44 -0.78 1.34
N SER A 53 -1.38 -1.25 2.16
CA SER A 53 -1.92 -0.48 3.29
C SER A 53 -1.12 -0.76 4.56
N PHE A 54 -0.93 0.26 5.40
CA PHE A 54 -0.43 0.06 6.77
C PHE A 54 -1.59 0.13 7.74
N ILE A 55 -1.69 -0.80 8.70
CA ILE A 55 -2.80 -0.83 9.68
C ILE A 55 -2.57 0.26 10.74
N GLY A 56 -3.33 1.35 10.64
CA GLY A 56 -3.32 2.43 11.62
C GLY A 56 -3.77 3.77 11.04
N ASP A 57 -3.66 4.83 11.85
CA ASP A 57 -3.77 6.22 11.41
C ASP A 57 -2.41 6.90 11.59
N TYR A 58 -1.85 7.39 10.49
CA TYR A 58 -0.53 8.00 10.44
C TYR A 58 -0.58 9.46 10.02
N THR A 59 -1.67 10.13 10.39
CA THR A 59 -1.81 11.57 10.23
C THR A 59 -0.75 12.31 11.04
N SER A 60 -0.54 11.91 12.29
CA SER A 60 0.36 12.60 13.23
C SER A 60 1.55 11.76 13.72
N THR A 61 1.54 10.46 13.46
CA THR A 61 2.59 9.51 13.90
C THR A 61 3.06 8.66 12.72
N LEU A 62 4.22 8.01 12.86
CA LEU A 62 4.73 7.08 11.85
C LEU A 62 4.29 5.64 12.18
N PRO A 63 4.16 4.76 11.17
CA PRO A 63 4.14 3.32 11.41
C PRO A 63 5.41 2.89 12.15
N VAL A 64 5.33 1.76 12.86
CA VAL A 64 6.51 1.19 13.52
C VAL A 64 7.61 0.92 12.49
N THR A 65 8.86 1.20 12.87
CA THR A 65 10.02 1.11 11.97
C THR A 65 10.16 -0.26 11.30
N SER A 66 9.83 -1.34 12.02
CA SER A 66 9.84 -2.70 11.48
C SER A 66 8.88 -2.87 10.29
N ALA A 67 7.64 -2.39 10.40
CA ALA A 67 6.67 -2.44 9.31
C ALA A 67 7.11 -1.60 8.11
N MET A 68 7.67 -0.41 8.35
CA MET A 68 8.19 0.44 7.26
C MET A 68 9.36 -0.24 6.55
N ASN A 69 10.33 -0.79 7.28
CA ASN A 69 11.49 -1.46 6.71
C ASN A 69 11.11 -2.72 5.93
N MET A 70 10.18 -3.52 6.47
CA MET A 70 9.66 -4.71 5.80
C MET A 70 9.07 -4.36 4.42
N VAL A 71 8.25 -3.31 4.33
CA VAL A 71 7.68 -2.90 3.04
C VAL A 71 8.74 -2.24 2.15
N ARG A 72 9.55 -1.34 2.71
CA ARG A 72 10.51 -0.52 1.96
C ARG A 72 11.64 -1.35 1.35
N TYR A 73 12.14 -2.35 2.07
CA TYR A 73 13.34 -3.09 1.70
C TYR A 73 13.04 -4.56 1.38
N ASP A 74 12.46 -5.30 2.31
CA ASP A 74 12.36 -6.76 2.19
C ASP A 74 11.34 -7.15 1.13
N PHE A 75 10.13 -6.61 1.23
CA PHE A 75 9.02 -6.89 0.33
C PHE A 75 9.32 -6.44 -1.10
N THR A 76 9.77 -5.19 -1.28
CA THR A 76 10.07 -4.64 -2.61
C THR A 76 11.24 -5.35 -3.27
N SER A 77 12.31 -5.67 -2.53
CA SER A 77 13.45 -6.43 -3.05
C SER A 77 13.03 -7.83 -3.50
N CYS A 78 12.31 -8.57 -2.65
CA CYS A 78 11.76 -9.88 -3.00
C CYS A 78 10.81 -9.82 -4.21
N ALA A 79 9.94 -8.80 -4.28
CA ALA A 79 9.02 -8.63 -5.38
C ALA A 79 9.73 -8.33 -6.70
N VAL A 80 10.79 -7.51 -6.68
CA VAL A 80 11.62 -7.22 -7.86
C VAL A 80 12.38 -8.46 -8.30
N ASN A 81 13.08 -9.12 -7.38
CA ASN A 81 13.87 -10.32 -7.69
C ASN A 81 13.00 -11.48 -8.18
N GLY A 82 11.77 -11.58 -7.66
CA GLY A 82 10.77 -12.57 -8.10
C GLY A 82 9.99 -12.18 -9.36
N GLY A 83 10.32 -11.05 -10.01
CA GLY A 83 9.64 -10.58 -11.22
C GLY A 83 8.19 -10.14 -11.03
N ARG A 84 7.76 -9.91 -9.80
CA ARG A 84 6.40 -9.44 -9.44
C ARG A 84 6.26 -7.92 -9.49
N LEU A 85 7.38 -7.20 -9.35
CA LEU A 85 7.45 -5.75 -9.42
C LEU A 85 8.58 -5.36 -10.38
N SER A 86 8.36 -4.34 -11.22
CA SER A 86 9.42 -3.84 -12.10
C SER A 86 10.60 -3.33 -11.27
N SER A 87 11.83 -3.61 -11.68
CA SER A 87 13.03 -3.02 -11.06
C SER A 87 13.08 -1.49 -11.20
N SER A 88 12.26 -0.90 -12.08
CA SER A 88 12.09 0.53 -12.29
C SER A 88 10.77 1.07 -11.73
N TYR A 89 10.13 0.38 -10.78
CA TYR A 89 8.84 0.83 -10.23
C TYR A 89 8.91 2.23 -9.61
N SER A 90 7.76 2.87 -9.56
CA SER A 90 7.56 4.16 -8.90
C SER A 90 6.67 4.00 -7.66
N LEU A 91 6.99 4.73 -6.60
CA LEU A 91 6.27 4.75 -5.34
C LEU A 91 5.47 6.05 -5.23
N TYR A 92 4.21 5.92 -4.82
CA TYR A 92 3.28 7.03 -4.63
C TYR A 92 2.52 6.87 -3.32
N GLY A 93 2.15 7.99 -2.71
CA GLY A 93 1.10 8.03 -1.69
C GLY A 93 -0.27 8.06 -2.34
N HIS A 94 -1.26 7.44 -1.69
CA HIS A 94 -2.62 7.35 -2.23
C HIS A 94 -3.22 8.72 -2.60
N ARG A 95 -2.99 9.74 -1.77
CA ARG A 95 -3.38 11.13 -2.00
C ARG A 95 -2.89 11.76 -3.30
N GLN A 96 -1.88 11.20 -3.96
CA GLN A 96 -1.42 11.73 -5.25
C GLN A 96 -2.42 11.39 -6.37
N ALA A 97 -3.18 10.30 -6.23
CA ALA A 97 -4.09 9.80 -7.26
C ALA A 97 -5.55 10.17 -7.05
N THR A 98 -5.94 10.47 -5.81
CA THR A 98 -7.33 10.78 -5.46
C THR A 98 -7.38 11.76 -4.30
N SER A 99 -8.52 12.45 -4.15
CA SER A 99 -8.77 13.38 -3.05
C SER A 99 -8.97 12.61 -1.73
N THR A 100 -7.87 12.32 -1.03
CA THR A 100 -7.86 11.63 0.26
C THR A 100 -6.66 12.09 1.10
N ASP A 101 -6.77 11.98 2.42
CA ASP A 101 -5.63 12.17 3.32
C ASP A 101 -4.73 10.93 3.40
N CYS A 102 -5.11 9.78 2.86
CA CYS A 102 -4.26 8.58 2.87
C CYS A 102 -2.90 8.85 2.17
N PRO A 103 -1.74 8.47 2.75
CA PRO A 103 -1.54 7.56 3.90
C PRO A 103 -1.38 8.24 5.26
N GLY A 104 -1.85 9.48 5.43
CA GLY A 104 -1.66 10.33 6.61
C GLY A 104 -0.46 11.27 6.46
N ASN A 105 -0.52 12.47 7.05
CA ASN A 105 0.47 13.53 6.82
C ASN A 105 1.89 13.19 7.29
N ALA A 106 2.03 12.57 8.46
CA ALA A 106 3.32 12.14 8.96
C ALA A 106 3.92 11.06 8.05
N PHE A 107 3.15 10.03 7.70
CA PHE A 107 3.66 8.95 6.87
C PHE A 107 3.86 9.35 5.40
N TYR A 108 3.03 10.24 4.86
CA TYR A 108 3.22 10.78 3.52
C TYR A 108 4.58 11.52 3.40
N ARG A 109 4.89 12.39 4.38
CA ARG A 109 6.21 13.05 4.44
C ARG A 109 7.36 12.04 4.54
N GLN A 110 7.16 10.94 5.26
CA GLN A 110 8.17 9.89 5.38
C GLN A 110 8.43 9.18 4.05
N ILE A 111 7.38 8.76 3.31
CA ILE A 111 7.58 8.04 2.04
C ILE A 111 8.19 8.92 0.94
N GLN A 112 8.05 10.25 1.04
CA GLN A 112 8.73 11.20 0.15
C GLN A 112 10.26 11.11 0.21
N THR A 113 10.82 10.55 1.29
CA THR A 113 12.27 10.34 1.46
C THR A 113 12.76 9.00 0.89
N TRP A 114 11.87 8.17 0.35
CA TRP A 114 12.21 6.84 -0.14
C TRP A 114 12.69 6.91 -1.60
N GLU A 115 13.68 6.08 -1.96
CA GLU A 115 14.39 6.13 -3.25
C GLU A 115 13.48 6.13 -4.48
N ARG A 116 12.37 5.39 -4.43
CA ARG A 116 11.46 5.21 -5.58
C ARG A 116 10.28 6.18 -5.58
N TYR A 117 10.20 7.11 -4.63
CA TYR A 117 9.14 8.10 -4.59
C TYR A 117 9.20 9.02 -5.81
N GLN A 118 8.03 9.32 -6.37
CA GLN A 118 7.88 10.29 -7.45
C GLN A 118 6.84 11.34 -7.04
N SER A 119 7.12 12.61 -7.32
CA SER A 119 6.24 13.73 -6.92
C SER A 119 4.94 13.78 -7.73
N TYR A 120 4.95 13.27 -8.96
CA TYR A 120 3.83 13.34 -9.89
C TYR A 120 3.53 11.98 -10.49
N LEU A 121 2.24 11.69 -10.65
CA LEU A 121 1.77 10.52 -11.37
C LEU A 121 2.00 10.69 -12.88
N PRO A 122 2.20 9.59 -13.62
CA PRO A 122 2.31 9.61 -15.08
C PRO A 122 1.00 9.96 -15.78
#